data_AF-A0A3A1YHZ4-F1
#
_entry.id   AF-A0A3A1YHZ4-F1
#
_cell.length_a   1.000
_cell.length_b   1.000
_cell.length_c   1.000
_cell.angle_alpha   90.00
_cell.angle_beta   90.00
_cell.angle_gamma   90.00
#
_symmetry.space_group_name_H-M   'P 1'
#
loop_
_entity.id
_entity.type
_entity.pdbx_description
1 polymer ?
#
loop_
_entity_poly.entity_id
_entity_poly.type
_entity_poly.pdbx_seq_one_letter_code
_entity_poly.pdbx_strand_id
1 'polypeptide(L)'
;MKKLSKGLIIALSLLTVASCARNDIKYYSVSESLNTAEAKKVIDPNIALYFGQDVPGQLLLKDAKTNRKTNAYGKEDFKTCNWAFLSAVVSLQKRAKSLGATKVTNILSNYKGSTFKTPGQYECHVGNVVSRVSLIGDIKK
;
A
#
# COMPACT_ATOMS: atom_id res chain seq x y z
N MET A 1 -31.44 -18.68 59.44
CA MET A 1 -31.74 -19.77 58.48
C MET A 1 -32.35 -19.18 57.22
N LYS A 2 -31.69 -19.35 56.06
CA LYS A 2 -32.20 -19.44 54.66
C LYS A 2 -33.12 -18.27 54.16
N LYS A 3 -32.91 -17.67 52.99
CA LYS A 3 -32.68 -18.30 51.68
C LYS A 3 -31.97 -17.33 50.72
N LEU A 4 -30.87 -17.79 50.10
CA LEU A 4 -30.46 -17.34 48.77
C LEU A 4 -31.53 -17.77 47.74
N SER A 5 -31.87 -16.93 46.77
CA SER A 5 -32.28 -17.38 45.42
C SER A 5 -32.25 -16.22 44.42
N LYS A 6 -31.23 -16.14 43.53
CA LYS A 6 -31.25 -16.53 42.10
C LYS A 6 -32.22 -15.67 41.26
N GLY A 7 -31.85 -14.97 40.20
CA GLY A 7 -30.61 -14.89 39.44
C GLY A 7 -30.94 -14.12 38.16
N LEU A 8 -30.28 -12.98 37.95
CA LEU A 8 -30.37 -12.21 36.71
C LEU A 8 -29.52 -12.94 35.66
N ILE A 9 -30.15 -13.67 34.75
CA ILE A 9 -29.46 -14.27 33.59
C ILE A 9 -29.88 -13.47 32.35
N ILE A 10 -29.09 -12.46 32.01
CA ILE A 10 -29.10 -11.83 30.69
C ILE A 10 -28.37 -12.81 29.76
N ALA A 11 -29.13 -13.53 28.93
CA ALA A 11 -28.59 -14.41 27.92
C ALA A 11 -27.97 -13.59 26.78
N LEU A 12 -26.67 -13.29 26.89
CA LEU A 12 -25.89 -12.67 25.82
C LEU A 12 -25.64 -13.73 24.74
N SER A 13 -26.49 -13.73 23.71
CA SER A 13 -26.34 -14.60 22.54
C SER A 13 -25.07 -14.20 21.78
N LEU A 14 -24.05 -15.05 21.86
CA LEU A 14 -22.81 -14.95 21.09
C LEU A 14 -23.14 -15.18 19.60
N LEU A 15 -23.37 -14.08 18.86
CA LEU A 15 -23.30 -14.11 17.41
C LEU A 15 -21.85 -14.35 17.00
N THR A 16 -21.45 -15.62 16.82
CA THR A 16 -20.16 -15.97 16.23
C THR A 16 -20.20 -15.65 14.74
N VAL A 17 -19.95 -14.38 14.39
CA VAL A 17 -19.64 -14.01 13.01
C VAL A 17 -18.36 -14.71 12.60
N ALA A 18 -18.47 -15.70 11.70
CA ALA A 18 -17.30 -16.32 11.09
C ALA A 18 -16.56 -15.27 10.27
N SER A 19 -15.55 -14.64 10.85
CA SER A 19 -14.71 -13.68 10.15
C SER A 19 -13.72 -14.44 9.26
N CYS A 20 -14.11 -14.72 8.01
CA CYS A 20 -13.17 -15.25 7.01
C CYS A 20 -12.11 -14.18 6.74
N ALA A 21 -10.85 -14.42 7.12
CA ALA A 21 -9.75 -13.52 6.80
C ALA A 21 -9.45 -13.57 5.29
N ARG A 22 -9.85 -12.52 4.54
CA ARG A 22 -9.49 -12.34 3.13
C ARG A 22 -8.08 -11.77 3.02
N ASN A 23 -7.29 -12.28 2.09
CA ASN A 23 -6.02 -11.69 1.67
C ASN A 23 -5.70 -12.09 0.23
N ASP A 24 -6.35 -11.41 -0.72
CA ASP A 24 -6.15 -11.64 -2.14
C ASP A 24 -4.94 -10.83 -2.64
N ILE A 25 -4.13 -11.46 -3.50
CA ILE A 25 -3.04 -10.77 -4.18
C ILE A 25 -3.55 -10.32 -5.55
N LYS A 26 -3.43 -9.02 -5.81
CA LYS A 26 -3.80 -8.40 -7.08
C LYS A 26 -2.59 -7.74 -7.71
N TYR A 27 -2.48 -7.86 -9.03
CA TYR A 27 -1.45 -7.22 -9.82
C TYR A 27 -2.11 -6.21 -10.75
N TYR A 28 -1.62 -4.98 -10.73
CA TYR A 28 -2.18 -3.88 -11.53
C TYR A 28 -1.07 -3.15 -12.29
N SER A 29 -1.45 -2.53 -13.41
CA SER A 29 -0.54 -1.77 -14.25
C SER A 29 -0.11 -0.47 -13.57
N VAL A 30 1.21 -0.24 -13.51
CA VAL A 30 1.80 1.03 -13.04
C VAL A 30 1.34 2.18 -13.95
N SER A 31 1.33 1.97 -15.27
CA SER A 31 0.94 3.00 -16.23
C SER A 31 -0.53 3.39 -16.06
N GLU A 32 -1.42 2.41 -15.91
CA GLU A 32 -2.84 2.66 -15.68
C GLU A 32 -3.07 3.46 -14.40
N SER A 33 -2.45 3.02 -13.30
CA SER A 33 -2.58 3.68 -11.99
C SER A 33 -1.99 5.09 -11.95
N LEU A 34 -0.90 5.36 -12.67
CA LEU A 34 -0.32 6.72 -12.76
C LEU A 34 -1.10 7.66 -13.70
N ASN A 35 -1.95 7.12 -14.58
CA ASN A 35 -2.76 7.92 -15.50
C ASN A 35 -4.14 8.29 -14.94
N THR A 36 -4.52 7.81 -13.74
CA THR A 36 -5.82 8.15 -13.15
C THR A 36 -5.91 9.62 -12.73
N ALA A 37 -7.14 10.12 -12.57
CA ALA A 37 -7.38 11.50 -12.17
C ALA A 37 -6.80 11.82 -10.78
N GLU A 38 -6.78 10.84 -9.87
CA GLU A 38 -6.19 10.96 -8.53
C GLU A 38 -4.67 11.10 -8.62
N ALA A 39 -4.01 10.31 -9.47
CA ALA A 39 -2.57 10.36 -9.66
C ALA A 39 -2.12 11.76 -10.09
N LYS A 40 -2.80 12.35 -11.06
CA LYS A 40 -2.54 13.72 -11.55
C LYS A 40 -2.63 14.79 -10.45
N LYS A 41 -3.36 14.53 -9.36
CA LYS A 41 -3.51 15.47 -8.24
C LYS A 41 -2.43 15.31 -7.18
N VAL A 42 -1.86 14.11 -7.02
CA VAL A 42 -1.01 13.79 -5.85
C VAL A 42 0.46 13.53 -6.22
N ILE A 43 0.74 13.15 -7.46
CA ILE A 43 2.10 12.88 -7.93
C ILE A 43 2.82 14.20 -8.18
N ASP A 44 4.00 14.36 -7.56
CA ASP A 44 4.85 15.53 -7.77
C ASP A 44 5.56 15.41 -9.14
N PRO A 45 5.29 16.29 -10.12
CA PRO A 45 5.93 16.20 -11.43
C PRO A 45 7.44 16.52 -11.40
N ASN A 46 7.94 17.13 -10.31
CA ASN A 46 9.36 17.49 -10.18
C ASN A 46 10.24 16.33 -9.71
N ILE A 47 9.65 15.22 -9.28
CA ILE A 47 10.39 14.02 -8.88
C ILE A 47 10.09 12.91 -9.87
N ALA A 48 11.06 12.64 -10.76
CA ALA A 48 10.93 11.59 -11.76
C ALA A 48 10.84 10.20 -11.11
N LEU A 49 10.03 9.33 -11.70
CA LEU A 49 9.77 7.98 -11.19
C LEU A 49 10.18 6.96 -12.25
N TYR A 50 11.08 6.04 -11.91
CA TYR A 50 11.50 4.95 -12.79
C TYR A 50 11.19 3.60 -12.12
N PHE A 51 10.24 2.87 -12.70
CA PHE A 51 9.78 1.57 -12.20
C PHE A 51 10.55 0.45 -12.88
N GLY A 52 11.11 -0.47 -12.09
CA GLY A 52 11.88 -1.63 -12.59
C GLY A 52 13.18 -1.29 -13.33
N GLN A 53 13.54 -0.01 -13.42
CA GLN A 53 14.72 0.46 -14.12
C GLN A 53 15.55 1.34 -13.20
N ASP A 54 16.83 1.02 -13.08
CA ASP A 54 17.80 1.95 -12.50
C ASP A 54 18.34 2.90 -13.57
N VAL A 55 18.54 4.16 -13.21
CA VAL A 55 19.09 5.19 -14.10
C VAL A 55 20.27 5.93 -13.44
N PRO A 56 21.16 6.56 -14.23
CA PRO A 56 22.28 7.31 -13.68
C PRO A 56 21.87 8.48 -12.77
N GLY A 57 22.71 8.76 -11.78
CA GLY A 57 22.52 9.82 -10.80
C GLY A 57 23.30 9.52 -9.52
N GLN A 58 23.55 10.55 -8.71
CA GLN A 58 24.21 10.36 -7.41
C GLN A 58 23.25 9.63 -6.47
N LEU A 59 23.63 8.44 -6.01
CA LEU A 59 22.84 7.70 -5.03
C LEU A 59 22.87 8.43 -3.68
N LEU A 60 21.71 8.88 -3.21
CA LEU A 60 21.56 9.53 -1.91
C LEU A 60 21.01 8.57 -0.86
N LEU A 61 20.14 7.66 -1.25
CA LEU A 61 19.63 6.61 -0.37
C LEU A 61 19.28 5.37 -1.20
N LYS A 62 19.89 4.24 -0.85
CA LYS A 62 19.53 2.93 -1.41
C LYS A 62 18.30 2.38 -0.71
N ASP A 63 17.48 1.62 -1.43
CA ASP A 63 16.48 0.73 -0.85
C ASP A 63 15.47 1.45 0.08
N ALA A 64 15.00 2.63 -0.31
CA ALA A 64 13.98 3.37 0.42
C ALA A 64 12.65 2.60 0.39
N LYS A 65 12.19 2.13 1.55
CA LYS A 65 11.00 1.29 1.68
C LYS A 65 9.76 2.10 2.05
N THR A 66 8.62 1.66 1.54
CA THR A 66 7.30 2.17 1.90
C THR A 66 6.32 1.02 2.09
N ASN A 67 5.34 1.22 2.96
CA ASN A 67 4.24 0.29 3.18
C ASN A 67 3.00 1.13 3.50
N ARG A 68 2.08 1.22 2.55
CA ARG A 68 0.89 2.06 2.67
C ARG A 68 -0.36 1.21 2.67
N LYS A 69 -1.27 1.57 3.57
CA LYS A 69 -2.53 0.88 3.81
C LYS A 69 -3.68 1.87 3.63
N THR A 70 -4.81 1.40 3.14
CA THR A 70 -6.05 2.19 3.05
C THR A 70 -7.25 1.34 3.41
N ASN A 71 -8.37 1.99 3.77
CA ASN A 71 -9.62 1.30 4.04
C ASN A 71 -10.22 0.74 2.73
N ALA A 72 -10.45 -0.58 2.72
CA ALA A 72 -11.02 -1.32 1.60
C ALA A 72 -12.47 -1.75 1.79
N TYR A 73 -13.03 -1.53 2.99
CA TYR A 73 -14.37 -1.98 3.33
C TYR A 73 -15.42 -1.39 2.36
N GLY A 74 -16.17 -2.29 1.71
CA GLY A 74 -17.24 -1.93 0.76
C GLY A 74 -16.74 -1.24 -0.51
N LYS A 75 -15.45 -1.32 -0.84
CA LYS A 75 -14.86 -0.66 -2.01
C LYS A 75 -14.35 -1.68 -3.02
N GLU A 76 -14.27 -1.24 -4.26
CA GLU A 76 -13.70 -2.01 -5.37
C GLU A 76 -12.17 -2.16 -5.18
N ASP A 77 -11.67 -3.37 -5.47
CA ASP A 77 -10.28 -3.77 -5.18
C ASP A 77 -9.29 -2.83 -5.90
N PHE A 78 -9.47 -2.56 -7.19
CA PHE A 78 -8.58 -1.68 -7.96
C PHE A 78 -8.55 -0.28 -7.36
N LYS A 79 -9.71 0.33 -7.08
CA LYS A 79 -9.77 1.67 -6.47
C LYS A 79 -8.96 1.76 -5.17
N THR A 80 -9.06 0.76 -4.30
CA THR A 80 -8.34 0.74 -3.02
C THR A 80 -6.84 0.48 -3.20
N CYS A 81 -6.49 -0.43 -4.11
CA CYS A 81 -5.11 -0.74 -4.45
C CYS A 81 -4.41 0.44 -5.10
N ASN A 82 -5.09 1.13 -6.03
CA ASN A 82 -4.56 2.32 -6.68
C ASN A 82 -4.31 3.43 -5.64
N TRP A 83 -5.24 3.65 -4.71
CA TRP A 83 -5.03 4.63 -3.64
C TRP A 83 -3.82 4.30 -2.74
N ALA A 84 -3.68 3.02 -2.36
CA ALA A 84 -2.52 2.57 -1.59
C ALA A 84 -1.21 2.70 -2.37
N PHE A 85 -1.23 2.38 -3.67
CA PHE A 85 -0.11 2.54 -4.59
C PHE A 85 0.33 4.00 -4.73
N LEU A 86 -0.59 4.91 -5.05
CA LEU A 86 -0.29 6.34 -5.17
C LEU A 86 0.25 6.90 -3.85
N SER A 87 -0.30 6.48 -2.72
CA SER A 87 0.22 6.86 -1.40
C SER A 87 1.66 6.39 -1.18
N ALA A 88 2.02 5.21 -1.69
CA ALA A 88 3.37 4.67 -1.60
C ALA A 88 4.35 5.44 -2.49
N VAL A 89 3.94 5.75 -3.73
CA VAL A 89 4.71 6.59 -4.66
C VAL A 89 4.95 7.98 -4.06
N VAL A 90 3.92 8.65 -3.56
CA VAL A 90 4.03 9.97 -2.91
C VAL A 90 4.98 9.91 -1.70
N SER A 91 4.98 8.81 -0.96
CA SER A 91 5.92 8.62 0.15
C SER A 91 7.38 8.55 -0.32
N LEU A 92 7.65 7.90 -1.46
CA LEU A 92 8.99 7.90 -2.06
C LEU A 92 9.36 9.30 -2.55
N GLN A 93 8.45 10.02 -3.21
CA GLN A 93 8.70 11.39 -3.69
C GLN A 93 8.99 12.35 -2.54
N LYS A 94 8.23 12.27 -1.44
CA LYS A 94 8.49 13.05 -0.22
C LYS A 94 9.87 12.75 0.36
N ARG A 95 10.29 11.47 0.36
CA ARG A 95 11.62 11.08 0.81
C ARG A 95 12.70 11.64 -0.12
N ALA A 96 12.52 11.55 -1.43
CA ALA A 96 13.45 12.13 -2.41
C ALA A 96 13.60 13.64 -2.21
N LYS A 97 12.48 14.36 -2.10
CA LYS A 97 12.47 15.79 -1.82
C LYS A 97 13.19 16.15 -0.52
N SER A 98 12.98 15.37 0.54
CA SER A 98 13.68 15.57 1.84
C SER A 98 15.20 15.43 1.76
N LEU A 99 15.71 14.71 0.75
CA LEU A 99 17.13 14.48 0.53
C LEU A 99 17.71 15.40 -0.57
N GLY A 100 16.90 16.28 -1.16
CA GLY A 100 17.32 17.10 -2.30
C GLY A 100 17.57 16.30 -3.58
N ALA A 101 16.96 15.12 -3.71
CA ALA A 101 16.98 14.29 -4.90
C ALA A 101 15.93 14.75 -5.94
N THR A 102 16.15 14.38 -7.19
CA THR A 102 15.27 14.73 -8.32
C THR A 102 14.52 13.51 -8.87
N LYS A 103 14.90 12.30 -8.44
CA LYS A 103 14.31 11.07 -8.97
C LYS A 103 14.31 9.93 -7.97
N VAL A 104 13.34 9.05 -8.13
CA VAL A 104 13.29 7.73 -7.50
C VAL A 104 13.39 6.69 -8.59
N THR A 105 14.39 5.83 -8.50
CA THR A 105 14.74 4.83 -9.51
C THR A 105 14.53 3.44 -8.97
N ASN A 106 14.56 2.43 -9.85
CA ASN A 106 14.46 1.03 -9.49
C ASN A 106 13.24 0.74 -8.57
N ILE A 107 12.10 1.39 -8.85
CA ILE A 107 10.90 1.23 -8.02
C ILE A 107 10.30 -0.15 -8.29
N LEU A 108 10.18 -0.94 -7.23
CA LEU A 108 9.67 -2.31 -7.26
C LEU A 108 8.65 -2.53 -6.15
N SER A 109 7.73 -3.47 -6.35
CA SER A 109 6.90 -3.95 -5.24
C SER A 109 7.75 -4.80 -4.30
N ASN A 110 7.59 -4.61 -2.99
CA ASN A 110 8.41 -5.27 -1.97
C ASN A 110 7.53 -5.73 -0.81
N TYR A 111 6.74 -6.77 -1.05
CA TYR A 111 5.92 -7.35 0.00
C TYR A 111 6.77 -8.25 0.90
N LYS A 112 6.79 -7.94 2.20
CA LYS A 112 7.53 -8.69 3.23
C LYS A 112 9.02 -8.95 2.90
N GLY A 113 9.67 -8.07 2.14
CA GLY A 113 11.09 -8.23 1.78
C GLY A 113 11.32 -8.97 0.46
N SER A 114 10.28 -9.51 -0.17
CA SER A 114 10.37 -10.14 -1.48
C SER A 114 10.06 -9.11 -2.57
N THR A 115 11.04 -8.85 -3.44
CA THR A 115 10.86 -7.94 -4.57
C THR A 115 10.10 -8.63 -5.69
N PHE A 116 8.93 -8.11 -6.02
CA PHE A 116 8.19 -8.49 -7.22
C PHE A 116 8.67 -7.65 -8.40
N LYS A 117 9.19 -8.33 -9.43
CA LYS A 117 9.89 -7.72 -10.58
C LYS A 117 9.15 -7.94 -11.91
N THR A 118 7.82 -8.05 -11.89
CA THR A 118 7.09 -8.07 -13.16
C THR A 118 7.11 -6.68 -13.78
N PRO A 119 7.63 -6.53 -15.01
CA PRO A 119 7.71 -5.23 -15.66
C PRO A 119 6.35 -4.56 -15.75
N GLY A 120 6.29 -3.29 -15.36
CA GLY A 120 5.10 -2.46 -15.50
C GLY A 120 3.93 -2.79 -14.56
N GLN A 121 4.09 -3.71 -13.60
CA GLN A 121 3.05 -4.05 -12.63
C GLN A 121 3.49 -3.81 -11.19
N TYR A 122 2.51 -3.58 -10.31
CA TYR A 122 2.72 -3.58 -8.86
C TYR A 122 1.81 -4.59 -8.17
N GLU A 123 2.27 -5.06 -7.02
CA GLU A 123 1.57 -6.01 -6.17
C GLU A 123 0.76 -5.28 -5.09
N CYS A 124 -0.50 -5.66 -4.96
CA CYS A 124 -1.40 -5.19 -3.92
C CYS A 124 -1.99 -6.37 -3.15
N HIS A 125 -2.07 -6.24 -1.82
CA HIS A 125 -2.73 -7.20 -0.95
C HIS A 125 -4.06 -6.62 -0.47
N VAL A 126 -5.15 -7.29 -0.78
CA VAL A 126 -6.51 -6.85 -0.46
C VAL A 126 -7.13 -7.77 0.58
N GLY A 127 -7.42 -7.22 1.75
CA GLY A 127 -8.26 -7.88 2.76
C GLY A 127 -9.64 -7.26 2.87
N ASN A 128 -10.46 -7.80 3.77
CA ASN A 128 -11.86 -7.35 3.94
C ASN A 128 -11.99 -5.86 4.31
N VAL A 129 -11.01 -5.34 5.04
CA VAL A 129 -11.05 -3.98 5.59
C VAL A 129 -9.89 -3.11 5.12
N VAL A 130 -8.81 -3.70 4.62
CA VAL A 130 -7.58 -2.98 4.29
C VAL A 130 -6.97 -3.51 3.00
N SER A 131 -6.60 -2.59 2.12
CA SER A 131 -5.69 -2.84 0.99
C SER A 131 -4.32 -2.27 1.29
N ARG A 132 -3.27 -2.94 0.82
CA ARG A 132 -1.87 -2.57 1.07
C ARG A 132 -1.02 -2.68 -0.18
N VAL A 133 -0.14 -1.69 -0.37
CA VAL A 133 0.95 -1.73 -1.33
C VAL A 133 2.25 -1.38 -0.61
N SER A 134 3.29 -2.16 -0.88
CA SER A 134 4.65 -1.92 -0.37
C SER A 134 5.58 -1.73 -1.54
N LEU A 135 6.28 -0.60 -1.58
CA LEU A 135 7.26 -0.29 -2.63
C LEU A 135 8.65 -0.12 -2.01
N ILE A 136 9.67 -0.44 -2.80
CA ILE A 136 11.07 -0.09 -2.56
C ILE A 136 11.60 0.69 -3.77
N GLY A 137 12.51 1.62 -3.56
CA GLY A 137 13.21 2.31 -4.66
C GLY A 137 14.49 2.99 -4.20
N ASP A 138 15.36 3.29 -5.14
CA ASP A 138 16.61 4.00 -4.91
C ASP A 138 16.40 5.50 -5.14
N ILE A 139 16.91 6.34 -4.25
CA ILE A 139 16.76 7.79 -4.31
C ILE A 139 18.04 8.38 -4.88
N LYS A 140 17.90 9.09 -6.00
CA LYS A 140 19.04 9.68 -6.70
C LYS A 140 18.83 11.16 -7.01
N LYS A 141 19.95 11.88 -7.07
CA LYS A 141 20.00 13.26 -7.56
C LYS A 141 20.21 13.28 -9.06
#